data_AF-A0A4R5DYI6-F1
#
_entry.id   AF-A0A4R5DYI6-F1
#
_cell.length_a   1.000
_cell.length_b   1.000
_cell.length_c   1.000
_cell.angle_alpha   90.00
_cell.angle_beta   90.00
_cell.angle_gamma   90.00
#
_symmetry.space_group_name_H-M   'P 1'
#
loop_
_entity.id
_entity.type
_entity.pdbx_description
1 polymer ?
#
loop_
_entity_poly.entity_id
_entity_poly.type
_entity_poly.pdbx_seq_one_letter_code
_entity_poly.pdbx_strand_id
1 'polypeptide(L)'
;MKMKITSICVAIMFFMTAFSAKADVFYVVSGVPFNLKPDVTNLLQYNWELTENGNVTTTVLDAASQGIFSKTFTLPQGSTTVVKNKLTLSVLNAVQGCLSALVEHTIVVLPQLTATIGSNVATICEGTTVAAKLTANVVASLVDGLGVGYTYAWYKGTELISGATSESLDVTTVGEYICKVVYQTPSGSQKHSSVLTAITQGTKSVVVTPLASVPLLTID
;
A
#
# COMPACT_ATOMS: atom_id res chain seq x y z
N MET A 1 38.06 66.30 -8.70
CA MET A 1 37.79 64.85 -8.59
C MET A 1 37.27 64.54 -7.18
N LYS A 2 35.95 64.48 -7.01
CA LYS A 2 35.29 63.96 -5.79
C LYS A 2 34.02 63.24 -6.24
N MET A 3 34.11 61.93 -6.35
CA MET A 3 33.03 61.02 -6.73
C MET A 3 32.09 60.88 -5.52
N LYS A 4 30.85 61.37 -5.65
CA LYS A 4 29.78 61.08 -4.67
C LYS A 4 28.99 59.91 -5.22
N ILE A 5 29.30 58.70 -4.73
CA ILE A 5 28.51 57.50 -5.00
C ILE A 5 27.23 57.61 -4.16
N THR A 6 26.11 57.69 -4.86
CA THR A 6 24.75 57.67 -4.35
C THR A 6 24.51 56.35 -3.61
N SER A 7 24.23 56.44 -2.31
CA SER A 7 23.83 55.30 -1.48
C SER A 7 22.40 54.91 -1.84
N ILE A 8 22.28 53.91 -2.71
CA ILE A 8 21.02 53.20 -2.96
C ILE A 8 20.86 52.22 -1.81
N CYS A 9 19.91 52.48 -0.92
CA CYS A 9 19.40 51.49 0.03
C CYS A 9 18.74 50.36 -0.77
N VAL A 10 19.54 49.38 -1.19
CA VAL A 10 19.04 48.08 -1.63
C VAL A 10 18.46 47.43 -0.39
N ALA A 11 17.15 47.60 -0.20
CA ALA A 11 16.38 46.70 0.64
C ALA A 11 16.50 45.31 0.00
N ILE A 12 17.49 44.55 0.46
CA ILE A 12 17.56 43.12 0.23
C ILE A 12 16.34 42.56 0.96
N MET A 13 15.21 42.51 0.25
CA MET A 13 14.13 41.58 0.55
C MET A 13 14.79 40.21 0.55
N PHE A 14 15.22 39.76 1.73
CA PHE A 14 15.33 38.35 2.04
C PHE A 14 13.93 37.79 1.82
N PHE A 15 13.64 37.38 0.59
CA PHE A 15 12.66 36.34 0.34
C PHE A 15 13.20 35.11 1.08
N MET A 16 12.88 35.00 2.38
CA MET A 16 12.83 33.72 3.03
C MET A 16 11.79 32.95 2.22
N THR A 17 12.25 32.16 1.26
CA THR A 17 11.42 31.19 0.57
C THR A 17 10.97 30.21 1.65
N ALA A 18 9.81 30.47 2.24
CA ALA A 18 9.14 29.51 3.07
C ALA A 18 8.94 28.28 2.20
N PHE A 19 9.67 27.20 2.51
CA PHE A 19 9.45 25.90 1.93
C PHE A 19 8.04 25.46 2.36
N SER A 20 7.04 25.76 1.53
CA SER A 20 5.67 25.32 1.77
C SER A 20 5.59 23.84 1.43
N ALA A 21 5.95 22.99 2.38
CA ALA A 21 5.73 21.55 2.23
C ALA A 21 4.22 21.28 2.20
N LYS A 22 3.80 20.49 1.22
CA LYS A 22 2.40 20.11 1.01
C LYS A 22 2.05 18.96 1.97
N ALA A 23 0.86 19.01 2.56
CA ALA A 23 0.31 17.88 3.30
C ALA A 23 0.14 16.67 2.37
N ASP A 24 0.51 15.47 2.86
CA ASP A 24 0.46 14.22 2.11
C ASP A 24 -0.25 13.12 2.91
N VAL A 25 -0.76 12.11 2.18
CA VAL A 25 -1.35 10.90 2.74
C VAL A 25 -0.48 9.71 2.37
N PHE A 26 -0.01 8.99 3.39
CA PHE A 26 0.84 7.80 3.24
C PHE A 26 0.06 6.54 3.59
N TYR A 27 0.05 5.57 2.68
CA TYR A 27 -0.54 4.26 2.92
C TYR A 27 0.55 3.25 3.28
N VAL A 28 0.37 2.55 4.40
CA VAL A 28 1.29 1.53 4.94
C VAL A 28 0.50 0.27 5.32
N VAL A 29 1.18 -0.87 5.40
CA VAL A 29 0.57 -2.16 5.78
C VAL A 29 0.98 -2.52 7.20
N SER A 30 0.02 -2.94 8.03
CA SER A 30 0.24 -3.39 9.40
C SER A 30 1.34 -4.47 9.47
N GLY A 31 2.27 -4.31 10.42
CA GLY A 31 3.39 -5.21 10.64
C GLY A 31 4.55 -5.07 9.64
N VAL A 32 4.45 -4.17 8.67
CA VAL A 32 5.53 -3.91 7.71
C VAL A 32 6.29 -2.64 8.10
N PRO A 33 7.62 -2.72 8.31
CA PRO A 33 8.43 -1.53 8.50
C PRO A 33 8.36 -0.62 7.26
N PHE A 34 8.24 0.68 7.48
CA PHE A 34 8.31 1.67 6.42
C PHE A 34 9.22 2.84 6.85
N ASN A 35 9.80 3.50 5.85
CA ASN A 35 10.68 4.64 6.03
C ASN A 35 10.11 5.85 5.28
N LEU A 36 10.05 7.00 5.94
CA LEU A 36 9.74 8.28 5.32
C LEU A 36 10.99 9.15 5.32
N LYS A 37 11.37 9.61 4.13
CA LYS A 37 12.53 10.46 3.92
C LYS A 37 12.07 11.86 3.52
N PRO A 38 12.46 12.91 4.25
CA PRO A 38 12.30 14.28 3.79
C PRO A 38 13.06 14.54 2.48
N ASP A 39 12.49 15.34 1.58
CA ASP A 39 13.16 15.75 0.33
C ASP A 39 14.26 16.81 0.57
N VAL A 40 14.40 17.23 1.83
CA VAL A 40 15.48 18.09 2.30
C VAL A 40 16.48 17.24 3.08
N THR A 41 17.77 17.46 2.83
CA THR A 41 18.86 16.73 3.48
C THR A 41 19.82 17.71 4.16
N ASN A 42 20.68 17.19 5.05
CA ASN A 42 21.73 17.95 5.75
C ASN A 42 21.24 19.10 6.65
N LEU A 43 19.99 19.06 7.10
CA LEU A 43 19.51 19.92 8.17
C LEU A 43 20.05 19.45 9.53
N LEU A 44 20.15 20.37 10.49
CA LEU A 44 20.62 20.03 11.83
C LEU A 44 19.65 19.12 12.58
N GLN A 45 18.35 19.39 12.46
CA GLN A 45 17.33 18.57 13.10
C GLN A 45 16.10 18.37 12.23
N TYR A 46 15.51 17.19 12.35
CA TYR A 46 14.20 16.80 11.85
C TYR A 46 13.38 16.33 13.05
N ASN A 47 12.32 17.07 13.34
CA ASN A 47 11.45 16.82 14.48
C ASN A 47 10.15 16.22 13.95
N TRP A 48 9.99 14.93 14.19
CA TRP A 48 8.78 14.19 13.87
C TRP A 48 7.90 14.09 15.09
N GLU A 49 6.62 14.43 14.96
CA GLU A 49 5.62 14.14 15.99
C GLU A 49 4.54 13.23 15.43
N LEU A 50 4.41 12.05 16.04
CA LEU A 50 3.41 11.06 15.68
C LEU A 50 2.31 11.05 16.74
N THR A 51 1.06 11.26 16.33
CA THR A 51 -0.11 11.11 17.18
C THR A 51 -0.81 9.79 16.89
N GLU A 52 -0.79 8.87 17.85
CA GLU A 52 -1.45 7.55 17.81
C GLU A 52 -2.43 7.45 18.99
N ASN A 53 -3.72 7.22 18.70
CA ASN A 53 -4.77 7.11 19.74
C ASN A 53 -4.79 8.28 20.75
N GLY A 54 -4.47 9.49 20.30
CA GLY A 54 -4.39 10.69 21.14
C GLY A 54 -3.06 10.87 21.88
N ASN A 55 -2.16 9.88 21.83
CA ASN A 55 -0.83 9.98 22.42
C ASN A 55 0.16 10.54 21.40
N VAL A 56 0.91 11.57 21.79
CA VAL A 56 1.94 12.21 20.95
C VAL A 56 3.31 11.65 21.32
N THR A 57 4.05 11.17 20.32
CA THR A 57 5.45 10.75 20.46
C THR A 57 6.33 11.62 19.57
N THR A 58 7.36 12.23 20.15
CA THR A 58 8.32 13.07 19.41
C THR A 58 9.61 12.30 19.15
N THR A 59 10.11 12.36 17.91
CA THR A 59 11.39 11.80 17.49
C THR A 59 12.23 12.91 16.85
N VAL A 60 13.40 13.20 17.44
CA VAL A 60 14.35 14.18 16.92
C VAL A 60 15.50 13.45 16.26
N LEU A 61 15.72 13.75 14.99
CA LEU A 61 16.72 13.13 14.14
C LEU A 61 17.70 14.18 13.62
N ASP A 62 18.95 13.80 13.38
CA ASP A 62 20.00 14.70 12.92
C ASP A 62 20.37 14.49 11.44
N ALA A 63 21.37 15.23 10.96
CA ALA A 63 21.89 15.08 9.60
C ALA A 63 22.43 13.66 9.32
N ALA A 64 23.00 12.96 10.31
CA ALA A 64 23.60 11.64 10.11
C ALA A 64 22.54 10.58 9.78
N SER A 65 21.36 10.68 10.40
CA SER A 65 20.19 9.86 10.08
C SER A 65 19.48 10.26 8.77
N GLN A 66 19.92 11.35 8.12
CA GLN A 66 19.25 11.97 6.97
C GLN A 66 17.77 12.32 7.22
N GLY A 67 17.36 12.46 8.49
CA GLY A 67 15.97 12.71 8.87
C GLY A 67 15.00 11.58 8.58
N ILE A 68 15.49 10.36 8.30
CA ILE A 68 14.64 9.22 7.93
C ILE A 68 13.84 8.75 9.14
N PHE A 69 12.52 8.92 9.06
CA PHE A 69 11.59 8.39 10.05
C PHE A 69 11.27 6.92 9.75
N SER A 70 11.58 6.03 10.69
CA SER A 70 11.33 4.59 10.60
C SER A 70 10.32 4.16 11.65
N LYS A 71 9.27 3.45 11.23
CA LYS A 71 8.24 2.94 12.14
C LYS A 71 7.63 1.66 11.58
N THR A 72 7.13 0.81 12.48
CA THR A 72 6.22 -0.29 12.15
C THR A 72 4.92 -0.05 12.90
N PHE A 73 3.83 0.13 12.17
CA PHE A 73 2.50 0.21 12.77
C PHE A 73 1.90 -1.18 12.90
N THR A 74 1.22 -1.44 14.01
CA THR A 74 0.56 -2.72 14.26
C THR A 74 -0.91 -2.46 14.58
N LEU A 75 -1.79 -3.04 13.77
CA LEU A 75 -3.21 -3.12 14.08
C LEU A 75 -3.48 -4.35 14.96
N PRO A 76 -4.45 -4.30 15.88
CA PRO A 76 -4.95 -5.49 16.57
C PRO A 76 -5.32 -6.60 15.58
N GLN A 77 -5.09 -7.86 15.95
CA GLN A 77 -5.42 -9.00 15.10
C GLN A 77 -6.92 -8.99 14.73
N GLY A 78 -7.22 -9.22 13.46
CA GLY A 78 -8.61 -9.20 12.96
C GLY A 78 -9.20 -7.80 12.84
N SER A 79 -8.40 -6.73 12.95
CA SER A 79 -8.88 -5.37 12.72
C SER A 79 -9.50 -5.21 11.33
N THR A 80 -10.76 -4.78 11.33
CA THR A 80 -11.59 -4.51 10.15
C THR A 80 -11.69 -3.02 9.84
N THR A 81 -10.96 -2.18 10.57
CA THR A 81 -10.99 -0.73 10.43
C THR A 81 -9.58 -0.22 10.22
N VAL A 82 -9.43 0.65 9.23
CA VAL A 82 -8.19 1.39 8.99
C VAL A 82 -7.95 2.38 10.13
N VAL A 83 -6.71 2.48 10.61
CA VAL A 83 -6.33 3.48 11.60
C VAL A 83 -5.64 4.64 10.89
N LYS A 84 -6.10 5.86 11.18
CA LYS A 84 -5.46 7.10 10.71
C LYS A 84 -4.63 7.69 11.84
N ASN A 85 -3.33 7.86 11.59
CA ASN A 85 -2.44 8.56 12.50
C ASN A 85 -2.03 9.90 11.89
N LYS A 86 -1.89 10.91 12.75
CA LYS A 86 -1.37 12.22 12.35
C LYS A 86 0.14 12.23 12.53
N LEU A 87 0.88 12.67 11.51
CA LEU A 87 2.32 12.83 11.56
C LEU A 87 2.68 14.26 11.18
N THR A 88 3.47 14.95 12.01
CA THR A 88 3.99 16.28 11.68
C THR A 88 5.50 16.23 11.51
N LEU A 89 6.01 17.08 10.63
CA LEU A 89 7.45 17.34 10.47
C LEU A 89 7.70 18.83 10.67
N SER A 90 8.69 19.15 11.51
CA SER A 90 9.36 20.44 11.51
C SER A 90 10.87 20.26 11.43
N VAL A 91 11.57 21.25 10.88
CA VAL A 91 13.02 21.16 10.65
C VAL A 91 13.75 22.37 11.21
N LEU A 92 15.02 22.16 11.58
CA LEU A 92 15.94 23.21 12.02
C LEU A 92 17.23 23.18 11.20
N ASN A 93 17.64 24.33 10.68
CA ASN A 93 18.80 24.43 9.77
C ASN A 93 20.09 24.93 10.45
N ALA A 94 20.00 25.62 11.59
CA ALA A 94 21.16 26.21 12.28
C ALA A 94 20.97 26.18 13.81
N VAL A 95 22.09 26.07 14.55
CA VAL A 95 22.07 26.15 16.01
C VAL A 95 21.58 27.56 16.38
N GLN A 96 20.56 27.66 17.24
CA GLN A 96 19.83 28.91 17.55
C GLN A 96 18.96 29.49 16.40
N GLY A 97 18.73 28.72 15.33
CA GLY A 97 17.74 29.06 14.30
C GLY A 97 16.30 28.88 14.78
N CYS A 98 15.34 29.30 13.96
CA CYS A 98 13.91 29.02 14.17
C CYS A 98 13.52 27.69 13.54
N LEU A 99 12.57 26.99 14.17
CA LEU A 99 11.90 25.85 13.55
C LEU A 99 11.07 26.29 12.34
N SER A 100 10.97 25.41 11.35
CA SER A 100 10.06 25.60 10.22
C SER A 100 8.59 25.60 10.68
N ALA A 101 7.69 26.01 9.77
CA ALA A 101 6.27 25.71 9.93
C ALA A 101 6.03 24.20 10.05
N LEU A 102 4.95 23.84 10.76
CA LEU A 102 4.48 22.46 10.88
C LEU A 102 3.69 22.08 9.64
N VAL A 103 4.03 20.93 9.05
CA VAL A 103 3.20 20.31 8.00
C VAL A 103 2.60 19.04 8.55
N GLU A 104 1.28 18.93 8.42
CA GLU A 104 0.52 17.79 8.89
C GLU A 104 0.29 16.79 7.76
N HIS A 105 0.72 15.56 7.99
CA HIS A 105 0.53 14.42 7.11
C HIS A 105 -0.40 13.41 7.77
N THR A 106 -1.07 12.60 6.95
CA THR A 106 -1.91 11.50 7.41
C THR A 106 -1.24 10.17 7.08
N ILE A 107 -1.08 9.30 8.07
CA ILE A 107 -0.74 7.90 7.84
C ILE A 107 -2.01 7.07 7.90
N VAL A 108 -2.29 6.32 6.85
CA VAL A 108 -3.34 5.32 6.80
C VAL A 108 -2.70 3.94 6.95
N VAL A 109 -3.00 3.26 8.05
CA VAL A 109 -2.55 1.89 8.31
C VAL A 109 -3.61 0.92 7.79
N LEU A 110 -3.25 0.15 6.76
CA LEU A 110 -4.07 -0.88 6.16
C LEU A 110 -3.82 -2.24 6.84
N PRO A 111 -4.84 -3.09 7.01
CA PRO A 111 -4.64 -4.45 7.50
C PRO A 111 -3.85 -5.29 6.49
N GLN A 112 -3.26 -6.40 6.95
CA GLN A 112 -2.72 -7.39 6.04
C GLN A 112 -3.87 -8.03 5.25
N LEU A 113 -3.66 -8.20 3.94
CA LEU A 113 -4.63 -8.92 3.12
C LEU A 113 -4.59 -10.41 3.48
N THR A 114 -5.68 -11.12 3.24
CA THR A 114 -5.72 -12.57 3.14
C THR A 114 -6.75 -12.92 2.07
N ALA A 115 -6.40 -13.75 1.10
CA ALA A 115 -7.28 -14.12 0.00
C ALA A 115 -7.47 -15.64 -0.02
N THR A 116 -8.71 -16.07 -0.26
CA THR A 116 -9.07 -17.46 -0.48
C THR A 116 -9.85 -17.58 -1.78
N ILE A 117 -9.76 -18.72 -2.48
CA ILE A 117 -10.52 -18.93 -3.71
C ILE A 117 -11.70 -19.88 -3.42
N GLY A 118 -12.91 -19.34 -3.52
CA GLY A 118 -14.13 -20.13 -3.65
C GLY A 118 -14.33 -20.61 -5.08
N SER A 119 -15.02 -21.73 -5.25
CA SER A 119 -15.47 -22.21 -6.56
C SER A 119 -16.89 -22.73 -6.43
N ASN A 120 -17.72 -22.48 -7.45
CA ASN A 120 -19.04 -23.13 -7.58
C ASN A 120 -18.94 -24.58 -8.08
N VAL A 121 -17.76 -25.02 -8.55
CA VAL A 121 -17.52 -26.38 -9.08
C VAL A 121 -16.21 -26.92 -8.49
N ALA A 122 -16.26 -28.06 -7.79
CA ALA A 122 -15.09 -28.70 -7.20
C ALA A 122 -14.36 -29.65 -8.17
N THR A 123 -15.04 -30.11 -9.22
CA THR A 123 -14.60 -31.21 -10.08
C THR A 123 -15.14 -31.03 -11.50
N ILE A 124 -14.28 -31.11 -12.51
CA ILE A 124 -14.67 -31.07 -13.93
C ILE A 124 -14.52 -32.49 -14.50
N CYS A 125 -15.46 -32.97 -15.31
CA CYS A 125 -15.35 -34.28 -15.96
C CYS A 125 -14.42 -34.20 -17.18
N GLU A 126 -13.62 -35.23 -17.43
CA GLU A 126 -12.71 -35.28 -18.57
C GLU A 126 -13.47 -35.10 -19.90
N GLY A 127 -12.95 -34.29 -20.82
CA GLY A 127 -13.61 -34.04 -22.11
C GLY A 127 -14.86 -33.14 -22.07
N THR A 128 -15.21 -32.55 -20.92
CA THR A 128 -16.31 -31.58 -20.81
C THR A 128 -15.79 -30.14 -20.69
N THR A 129 -16.38 -29.20 -21.44
CA THR A 129 -16.16 -27.76 -21.24
C THR A 129 -17.17 -27.24 -20.24
N VAL A 130 -16.92 -27.45 -18.95
CA VAL A 130 -17.74 -26.85 -17.88
C VAL A 130 -17.18 -25.47 -17.55
N ALA A 131 -18.03 -24.44 -17.64
CA ALA A 131 -17.72 -23.11 -17.13
C ALA A 131 -17.78 -23.15 -15.60
N ALA A 132 -16.61 -23.21 -14.94
CA ALA A 132 -16.48 -23.02 -13.51
C ALA A 132 -16.17 -21.55 -13.23
N LYS A 133 -16.77 -20.99 -12.17
CA LYS A 133 -16.54 -19.62 -11.72
C LYS A 133 -15.76 -19.66 -10.41
N LEU A 134 -14.51 -19.23 -10.47
CA LEU A 134 -13.67 -18.99 -9.30
C LEU A 134 -13.98 -17.60 -8.77
N THR A 135 -14.05 -17.46 -7.45
CA THR A 135 -14.29 -16.16 -6.77
C THR A 135 -13.23 -15.95 -5.69
N ALA A 136 -12.50 -14.85 -5.78
CA ALA A 136 -11.50 -14.48 -4.79
C ALA A 136 -12.17 -13.78 -3.61
N ASN A 137 -12.23 -14.44 -2.46
CA ASN A 137 -12.73 -13.87 -1.23
C ASN A 137 -11.58 -13.22 -0.48
N VAL A 138 -11.59 -11.88 -0.44
CA VAL A 138 -10.60 -11.08 0.28
C VAL A 138 -11.11 -10.86 1.70
N VAL A 139 -10.41 -11.44 2.68
CA VAL A 139 -10.63 -11.17 4.09
C VAL A 139 -9.80 -9.94 4.47
N ALA A 140 -10.24 -8.79 3.98
CA ALA A 140 -9.86 -7.50 4.51
C ALA A 140 -11.15 -6.69 4.56
N SER A 141 -11.62 -6.42 5.76
CA SER A 141 -12.78 -5.56 5.93
C SER A 141 -12.21 -4.14 6.02
N LEU A 142 -12.53 -3.32 5.01
CA LEU A 142 -12.28 -1.88 5.04
C LEU A 142 -13.64 -1.23 5.28
N VAL A 143 -13.88 -0.73 6.48
CA VAL A 143 -15.08 0.08 6.74
C VAL A 143 -14.83 1.51 6.21
N ASP A 144 -15.25 1.70 4.95
CA ASP A 144 -15.61 2.86 4.12
C ASP A 144 -14.87 4.24 4.19
N GLY A 145 -14.87 4.93 3.04
CA GLY A 145 -14.62 6.37 2.88
C GLY A 145 -13.24 6.81 2.37
N LEU A 146 -12.30 5.89 2.17
CA LEU A 146 -10.93 6.22 1.74
C LEU A 146 -10.68 6.12 0.24
N GLY A 147 -11.62 5.61 -0.54
CA GLY A 147 -11.39 5.30 -1.96
C GLY A 147 -10.29 4.25 -2.17
N VAL A 148 -10.04 3.39 -1.17
CA VAL A 148 -9.15 2.23 -1.29
C VAL A 148 -9.97 1.04 -1.77
N GLY A 149 -9.58 0.47 -2.90
CA GLY A 149 -10.15 -0.75 -3.46
C GLY A 149 -9.11 -1.87 -3.56
N TYR A 150 -9.44 -2.87 -4.38
CA TYR A 150 -8.58 -4.01 -4.66
C TYR A 150 -8.39 -4.18 -6.16
N THR A 151 -7.20 -4.63 -6.56
CA THR A 151 -6.96 -5.17 -7.89
C THR A 151 -6.58 -6.64 -7.80
N TYR A 152 -7.02 -7.40 -8.80
CA TYR A 152 -6.84 -8.84 -8.88
C TYR A 152 -5.92 -9.17 -10.05
N ALA A 153 -5.09 -10.19 -9.89
CA ALA A 153 -4.31 -10.78 -10.96
C ALA A 153 -4.39 -12.31 -10.84
N TRP A 154 -4.93 -12.95 -11.86
CA TRP A 154 -5.13 -14.39 -11.88
C TRP A 154 -4.02 -15.11 -12.64
N TYR A 155 -3.63 -16.27 -12.13
CA TYR A 155 -2.61 -17.13 -12.72
C TYR A 155 -3.13 -18.55 -12.84
N LYS A 156 -2.66 -19.26 -13.87
CA LYS A 156 -2.79 -20.71 -14.01
C LYS A 156 -1.41 -21.33 -13.82
N GLY A 157 -1.20 -22.04 -12.71
CA GLY A 157 0.13 -22.39 -12.22
C GLY A 157 0.97 -21.12 -12.01
N THR A 158 2.04 -20.95 -12.80
CA THR A 158 2.92 -19.76 -12.74
C THR A 158 2.63 -18.72 -13.83
N GLU A 159 1.76 -19.03 -14.80
CA GLU A 159 1.49 -18.18 -15.95
C GLU A 159 0.36 -17.17 -15.65
N LEU A 160 0.57 -15.90 -15.98
CA LEU A 160 -0.42 -14.84 -15.81
C LEU A 160 -1.54 -14.96 -16.85
N ILE A 161 -2.78 -14.97 -16.39
CA ILE A 161 -3.97 -14.88 -17.25
C ILE A 161 -4.18 -13.40 -17.59
N SER A 162 -3.69 -12.97 -18.75
CA SER A 162 -3.72 -11.56 -19.15
C SER A 162 -5.15 -11.00 -19.21
N GLY A 163 -5.36 -9.83 -18.61
CA GLY A 163 -6.65 -9.12 -18.59
C GLY A 163 -7.61 -9.58 -17.47
N ALA A 164 -7.34 -10.70 -16.80
CA ALA A 164 -8.16 -11.17 -15.68
C ALA A 164 -7.91 -10.33 -14.41
N THR A 165 -8.71 -9.28 -14.24
CA THR A 165 -8.59 -8.28 -13.16
C THR A 165 -9.82 -8.17 -12.26
N SER A 166 -10.84 -8.97 -12.54
CA SER A 166 -12.08 -9.03 -11.73
C SER A 166 -11.92 -9.94 -10.52
N GLU A 167 -12.77 -9.74 -9.52
CA GLU A 167 -12.88 -10.59 -8.32
C GLU A 167 -13.23 -12.05 -8.68
N SER A 168 -13.93 -12.25 -9.80
CA SER A 168 -14.25 -13.57 -10.32
C SER A 168 -13.52 -13.87 -11.62
N LEU A 169 -13.19 -15.15 -11.81
CA LEU A 169 -12.61 -15.69 -13.03
C LEU A 169 -13.44 -16.88 -13.52
N ASP A 170 -13.91 -16.81 -14.76
CA ASP A 170 -14.52 -17.94 -15.44
C ASP A 170 -13.42 -18.81 -16.08
N VAL A 171 -13.45 -20.12 -15.80
CA VAL A 171 -12.47 -21.09 -16.29
C VAL A 171 -13.17 -22.28 -16.92
N THR A 172 -12.59 -22.80 -18.00
CA THR A 172 -13.11 -23.95 -18.76
C THR A 172 -12.12 -25.13 -18.81
N THR A 173 -10.93 -24.95 -18.24
CA THR A 173 -9.87 -25.94 -18.26
C THR A 173 -9.40 -26.26 -16.85
N VAL A 174 -8.98 -27.49 -16.65
CA VAL A 174 -8.36 -27.91 -15.39
C VAL A 174 -6.99 -27.30 -15.20
N GLY A 175 -6.60 -27.18 -13.93
CA GLY A 175 -5.34 -26.58 -13.53
C GLY A 175 -5.39 -26.06 -12.10
N GLU A 176 -4.24 -25.66 -11.62
CA GLU A 176 -4.10 -24.90 -10.38
C GLU A 176 -4.26 -23.41 -10.70
N TYR A 177 -5.16 -22.74 -9.97
CA TYR A 177 -5.39 -21.31 -10.13
C TYR A 177 -4.96 -20.56 -8.89
N ILE A 178 -4.26 -19.45 -9.10
CA ILE A 178 -3.77 -18.56 -8.06
C ILE A 178 -4.35 -17.17 -8.31
N CYS A 179 -4.92 -16.56 -7.28
CA CYS A 179 -5.34 -15.16 -7.33
C CYS A 179 -4.41 -14.35 -6.44
N LYS A 180 -3.79 -13.32 -7.01
CA LYS A 180 -3.05 -12.30 -6.27
C LYS A 180 -3.92 -11.07 -6.14
N VAL A 181 -4.08 -10.59 -4.91
CA VAL A 181 -4.84 -9.38 -4.60
C VAL A 181 -3.89 -8.34 -4.04
N VAL A 182 -4.03 -7.08 -4.46
CA VAL A 182 -3.26 -5.95 -3.90
C VAL A 182 -4.18 -4.75 -3.65
N TYR A 183 -3.76 -3.83 -2.79
CA TYR A 183 -4.52 -2.61 -2.52
C TYR A 183 -4.42 -1.63 -3.69
N GLN A 184 -5.56 -1.04 -4.05
CA GLN A 184 -5.63 0.11 -4.95
C GLN A 184 -5.98 1.35 -4.13
N THR A 185 -5.03 2.25 -3.90
CA THR A 185 -5.30 3.51 -3.18
C THR A 185 -5.55 4.68 -4.14
N PRO A 186 -6.16 5.80 -3.69
CA PRO A 186 -6.47 6.95 -4.53
C PRO A 186 -5.28 7.52 -5.31
N SER A 187 -5.56 8.15 -6.45
CA SER A 187 -4.56 8.87 -7.24
C SER A 187 -3.95 10.03 -6.45
N GLY A 188 -2.64 10.24 -6.59
CA GLY A 188 -1.92 11.32 -5.91
C GLY A 188 -1.58 11.05 -4.43
N SER A 189 -1.86 9.84 -3.93
CA SER A 189 -1.42 9.40 -2.60
C SER A 189 -0.04 8.73 -2.65
N GLN A 190 0.73 8.89 -1.57
CA GLN A 190 2.01 8.22 -1.39
C GLN A 190 1.80 6.81 -0.82
N LYS A 191 2.53 5.82 -1.35
CA LYS A 191 2.30 4.40 -1.03
C LYS A 191 3.61 3.73 -0.70
N HIS A 192 3.64 2.94 0.38
CA HIS A 192 4.75 2.02 0.61
C HIS A 192 4.75 0.87 -0.41
N SER A 193 5.90 0.30 -0.72
CA SER A 193 6.03 -0.80 -1.68
C SER A 193 5.17 -2.01 -1.30
N SER A 194 5.03 -2.30 0.00
CA SER A 194 4.20 -3.40 0.48
C SER A 194 2.71 -3.23 0.23
N VAL A 195 2.22 -2.00 -0.01
CA VAL A 195 0.82 -1.76 -0.44
C VAL A 195 0.60 -2.30 -1.85
N LEU A 196 1.63 -2.23 -2.70
CA LEU A 196 1.64 -2.71 -4.09
C LEU A 196 2.01 -4.19 -4.20
N THR A 197 2.64 -4.77 -3.18
CA THR A 197 3.08 -6.17 -3.14
C THR A 197 2.43 -6.99 -2.05
N ALA A 198 1.31 -6.54 -1.46
CA ALA A 198 0.54 -7.27 -0.45
C ALA A 198 -0.17 -8.48 -1.08
N ILE A 199 0.60 -9.36 -1.71
CA ILE A 199 0.12 -10.56 -2.38
C ILE A 199 -0.36 -11.50 -1.30
N THR A 200 -1.66 -11.70 -1.24
CA THR A 200 -2.20 -12.92 -0.66
C THR A 200 -2.65 -13.83 -1.76
N GLN A 201 -2.23 -15.09 -1.62
CA GLN A 201 -2.46 -16.14 -2.60
C GLN A 201 -3.55 -17.02 -2.03
N GLY A 202 -4.73 -16.96 -2.64
CA GLY A 202 -5.62 -18.10 -2.60
C GLY A 202 -5.13 -19.10 -3.65
N THR A 203 -5.02 -20.36 -3.29
CA THR A 203 -4.76 -21.45 -4.25
C THR A 203 -6.00 -22.33 -4.35
N LYS A 204 -6.35 -22.73 -5.58
CA LYS A 204 -7.40 -23.71 -5.83
C LYS A 204 -6.98 -24.64 -6.94
N SER A 205 -6.91 -25.93 -6.62
CA SER A 205 -6.79 -26.98 -7.61
C SER A 205 -8.17 -27.35 -8.14
N VAL A 206 -8.34 -27.24 -9.45
CA VAL A 206 -9.49 -27.78 -10.17
C VAL A 206 -9.07 -29.11 -10.78
N VAL A 207 -9.63 -30.21 -10.27
CA VAL A 207 -9.26 -31.57 -10.68
C VAL A 207 -10.22 -32.14 -11.72
N VAL A 208 -9.69 -32.99 -12.61
CA VAL A 208 -10.47 -33.79 -13.56
C VAL A 208 -10.94 -35.06 -12.87
N THR A 209 -12.19 -35.49 -13.09
CA THR A 209 -12.60 -36.87 -12.84
C THR A 209 -12.82 -37.59 -14.17
N PRO A 210 -12.19 -38.77 -14.37
CA PRO A 210 -12.37 -39.53 -15.61
C PRO A 210 -13.83 -39.99 -15.74
N LEU A 211 -14.33 -40.06 -16.98
CA LEU A 211 -15.64 -40.64 -17.23
C LEU A 211 -15.61 -42.14 -16.92
N ALA A 212 -16.72 -42.64 -16.37
CA ALA A 212 -16.89 -44.08 -16.22
C ALA A 212 -16.85 -44.76 -17.59
N SER A 213 -16.08 -45.84 -17.72
CA SER A 213 -16.09 -46.68 -18.91
C SER A 213 -17.36 -47.53 -18.92
N VAL A 214 -18.01 -47.63 -20.09
CA VAL A 214 -19.12 -48.56 -20.29
C VAL A 214 -18.54 -49.98 -20.32
N PRO A 215 -18.98 -50.91 -19.45
CA PRO A 215 -18.47 -52.27 -19.46
C PRO A 215 -18.86 -53.00 -20.75
N LEU A 216 -17.99 -53.90 -21.21
CA LEU A 216 -18.32 -54.82 -22.30
C LEU A 216 -19.37 -55.83 -21.81
N LEU A 217 -20.48 -55.96 -22.53
CA LEU A 217 -21.49 -56.98 -22.24
C LEU A 217 -21.01 -58.32 -22.82
N THR A 218 -20.88 -59.34 -21.98
CA THR A 218 -20.67 -60.73 -22.38
C THR A 218 -21.95 -61.52 -22.16
N ILE A 219 -22.23 -62.45 -23.08
CA ILE A 219 -23.28 -63.46 -22.89
C ILE A 219 -22.65 -64.59 -22.07
N ASP A 220 -23.35 -65.02 -21.01
CA ASP A 220 -22.97 -66.19 -20.21
C ASP A 220 -23.04 -67.51 -21.00
#